data_AF-A0A327V859-F1
#
_entry.id   AF-A0A327V859-F1
#
_cell.length_a   1.000
_cell.length_b   1.000
_cell.length_c   1.000
_cell.angle_alpha   90.00
_cell.angle_beta   90.00
_cell.angle_gamma   90.00
#
_symmetry.space_group_name_H-M   'P 1'
#
loop_
_entity.id
_entity.type
_entity.pdbx_description
1 polymer ?
#
loop_
_entity_poly.entity_id
_entity_poly.type
_entity_poly.pdbx_seq_one_letter_code
_entity_poly.pdbx_strand_id
1 'polypeptide(L)'
;MTGLDPVLRALAHPLRLRMMTLMWPGPMSAAELARELDVSHALASGHLRRLDAVGLVELAEERRIRGGRERRYRAVRGAPLSEQREGALMLAGTLSHTLRERAALRAPEGEGVTTDAELWVDPQVWADVRERLAELTMELHRAARPPRTPGTARVGLTVMAFPMREDGAGGEDDGDGNQDGDGNEGDEGR
;
A
#
# COMPACT_ATOMS: atom_id res chain seq x y z
N MET A 1 -8.25 18.28 14.58
CA MET A 1 -7.89 18.12 13.15
C MET A 1 -6.75 17.14 13.06
N THR A 2 -7.05 15.84 12.94
CA THR A 2 -6.06 14.78 12.69
C THR A 2 -5.53 14.94 11.27
N GLY A 3 -4.47 15.73 11.12
CA GLY A 3 -3.77 15.83 9.86
C GLY A 3 -3.20 14.46 9.52
N LEU A 4 -3.76 13.82 8.49
CA LEU A 4 -3.29 12.53 7.97
C LEU A 4 -1.76 12.48 7.89
N ASP A 5 -1.11 11.34 8.15
CA ASP A 5 0.34 11.24 8.07
C ASP A 5 0.85 11.76 6.70
N PRO A 6 1.77 12.76 6.65
CA PRO A 6 2.38 13.23 5.40
C PRO A 6 2.97 12.09 4.53
N VAL A 7 3.54 11.07 5.16
CA VAL A 7 4.07 9.87 4.50
C VAL A 7 2.94 9.11 3.82
N LEU A 8 1.84 8.86 4.54
CA LEU A 8 0.66 8.21 3.98
C LEU A 8 0.06 8.98 2.80
N ARG A 9 -0.07 10.31 2.90
CA ARG A 9 -0.52 11.13 1.76
C ARG A 9 0.43 11.02 0.57
N ALA A 10 1.73 10.96 0.81
CA ALA A 10 2.69 10.77 -0.26
C ALA A 10 2.55 9.39 -0.92
N LEU A 11 2.32 8.33 -0.14
CA LEU A 11 2.11 6.97 -0.64
C LEU A 11 0.76 6.77 -1.34
N ALA A 12 -0.28 7.51 -0.93
CA ALA A 12 -1.63 7.45 -1.49
C ALA A 12 -1.79 8.06 -2.90
N HIS A 13 -0.73 8.09 -3.70
CA HIS A 13 -0.77 8.54 -5.09
C HIS A 13 -0.08 7.51 -5.99
N PRO A 14 -0.80 6.92 -6.97
CA PRO A 14 -0.29 5.78 -7.72
C PRO A 14 1.05 6.03 -8.41
N LEU A 15 1.25 7.21 -8.99
CA LEU A 15 2.51 7.55 -9.64
C LEU A 15 3.69 7.61 -8.65
N ARG A 16 3.47 8.14 -7.43
CA ARG A 16 4.53 8.23 -6.41
C ARG A 16 4.90 6.86 -5.89
N LEU A 17 3.90 6.00 -5.66
CA LEU A 17 4.13 4.61 -5.31
C LEU A 17 4.91 3.87 -6.40
N ARG A 18 4.53 4.02 -7.68
CA ARG A 18 5.27 3.44 -8.82
C ARG A 18 6.71 3.94 -8.89
N MET A 19 6.94 5.25 -8.70
CA MET A 19 8.30 5.82 -8.66
C MET A 19 9.15 5.20 -7.55
N MET A 20 8.61 5.06 -6.34
CA MET A 20 9.32 4.38 -5.24
C MET A 20 9.69 2.93 -5.59
N THR A 21 8.76 2.17 -6.18
CA THR A 21 9.05 0.79 -6.57
C THR A 21 10.16 0.67 -7.62
N LEU A 22 10.24 1.63 -8.57
CA LEU A 22 11.29 1.65 -9.60
C LEU A 22 12.66 2.02 -9.04
N MET A 23 12.73 2.86 -8.00
CA MET A 23 13.98 3.27 -7.34
C MET A 23 14.50 2.25 -6.32
N TRP A 24 13.75 1.18 -6.07
CA TRP A 24 14.16 0.15 -5.13
C TRP A 24 15.47 -0.55 -5.50
N PRO A 25 15.68 -1.00 -6.76
CA PRO A 25 16.91 -1.66 -7.17
C PRO A 25 18.14 -0.72 -7.17
N GLY A 26 17.92 0.60 -7.33
CA GLY A 26 19.01 1.56 -7.39
C GLY A 26 18.55 3.00 -7.69
N PRO A 27 19.47 3.97 -7.57
CA PRO A 27 19.14 5.37 -7.77
C PRO A 27 18.67 5.69 -9.20
N MET A 28 17.64 6.53 -9.32
CA MET A 28 17.12 7.00 -10.61
C MET A 28 16.96 8.53 -10.65
N SER A 29 17.17 9.13 -11.82
CA SER A 29 16.88 10.54 -12.07
C SER A 29 15.41 10.79 -12.41
N ALA A 30 14.98 12.05 -12.32
CA ALA A 30 13.64 12.47 -12.78
C ALA A 30 13.42 12.13 -14.27
N ALA A 31 14.46 12.22 -15.10
CA ALA A 31 14.39 11.89 -16.52
C ALA A 31 14.26 10.39 -16.78
N GLU A 32 14.93 9.54 -16.00
CA GLU A 32 14.76 8.09 -16.08
C GLU A 32 13.34 7.69 -15.65
N LEU A 33 12.85 8.20 -14.51
CA LEU A 33 11.49 7.93 -14.03
C LEU A 33 10.42 8.40 -15.02
N ALA A 34 10.59 9.59 -15.61
CA ALA A 34 9.71 10.11 -16.65
C ALA A 34 9.60 9.15 -17.85
N ARG A 35 10.73 8.59 -18.31
CA ARG A 35 10.75 7.62 -19.42
C ARG A 35 10.19 6.24 -19.05
N GLU A 36 10.41 5.77 -17.82
CA GLU A 36 9.87 4.47 -17.38
C GLU A 36 8.36 4.51 -17.14
N LEU A 37 7.84 5.68 -16.75
CA LEU A 37 6.43 5.87 -16.38
C LEU A 37 5.60 6.58 -17.46
N ASP A 38 6.22 6.94 -18.57
CA ASP A 38 5.61 7.68 -19.68
C ASP A 38 4.90 8.97 -19.23
N VAL A 39 5.63 9.80 -18.50
CA VAL A 39 5.15 11.08 -17.96
C VAL A 39 6.11 12.22 -18.28
N SER A 40 5.64 13.45 -18.16
CA SER A 40 6.52 14.61 -18.35
C SER A 40 7.61 14.70 -17.29
N HIS A 41 8.79 15.19 -17.68
CA HIS A 41 9.90 15.44 -16.76
C HIS A 41 9.49 16.38 -15.61
N ALA A 42 8.69 17.41 -15.90
CA ALA A 42 8.19 18.34 -14.90
C ALA A 42 7.34 17.64 -13.83
N LEU A 43 6.46 16.71 -14.24
CA LEU A 43 5.62 15.94 -13.34
C LEU A 43 6.45 14.99 -12.46
N ALA A 44 7.36 14.23 -13.07
CA ALA A 44 8.27 13.34 -12.34
C ALA A 44 9.12 14.12 -11.32
N SER A 45 9.70 15.24 -11.73
CA SER A 45 10.48 16.12 -10.85
C SER A 45 9.65 16.65 -9.68
N GLY A 46 8.40 17.05 -9.93
CA GLY A 46 7.46 17.48 -8.89
C GLY A 46 7.14 16.39 -7.87
N HIS A 47 6.94 15.16 -8.33
CA HIS A 47 6.68 14.02 -7.46
C HIS A 47 7.89 13.59 -6.64
N LEU A 48 9.11 13.61 -7.22
CA LEU A 48 10.34 13.36 -6.48
C LEU A 48 10.52 14.35 -5.33
N ARG A 49 10.31 15.66 -5.57
CA ARG A 49 10.39 16.66 -4.50
C ARG A 49 9.42 16.39 -3.36
N ARG A 50 8.20 15.92 -3.68
CA ARG A 50 7.20 15.58 -2.64
C ARG A 50 7.59 14.34 -1.84
N LEU A 51 8.18 13.33 -2.49
CA LEU A 51 8.70 12.14 -1.81
C LEU A 51 9.88 12.47 -0.92
N ASP A 52 10.80 13.31 -1.42
CA ASP A 52 12.01 13.77 -0.71
C ASP A 52 11.63 14.59 0.53
N ALA A 53 10.65 15.49 0.40
CA ALA A 53 10.15 16.32 1.49
C ALA A 53 9.55 15.55 2.68
N VAL A 54 9.15 14.29 2.47
CA VAL A 54 8.63 13.41 3.55
C VAL A 54 9.58 12.27 3.88
N GLY A 55 10.81 12.29 3.37
CA GLY A 55 11.84 11.28 3.68
C GLY A 55 11.62 9.89 3.06
N LEU A 56 10.74 9.77 2.06
CA LEU A 56 10.51 8.49 1.37
C LEU A 56 11.58 8.18 0.31
N VAL A 57 12.26 9.21 -0.18
CA VAL A 57 13.41 9.10 -1.07
C VAL A 57 14.49 10.06 -0.60
N GLU A 58 15.73 9.76 -0.96
CA GLU A 58 16.89 10.59 -0.64
C GLU A 58 17.78 10.77 -1.88
N LEU A 59 18.50 11.89 -1.93
CA LEU A 59 19.49 12.13 -2.98
C LEU A 59 20.67 11.18 -2.78
N ALA A 60 20.89 10.27 -3.73
CA ALA A 60 21.95 9.27 -3.63
C ALA A 60 23.22 9.71 -4.37
N GLU A 61 23.09 10.39 -5.50
CA GLU A 61 24.22 10.86 -6.29
C GLU A 61 23.86 12.09 -7.13
N GLU A 62 24.88 12.92 -7.41
CA GLU A 62 24.80 14.04 -8.34
C GLU A 62 25.86 13.85 -9.42
N ARG A 63 25.43 13.76 -10.69
CA ARG A 63 26.32 13.56 -11.84
C ARG A 63 26.40 14.83 -12.68
N ARG A 64 27.60 15.22 -13.08
CA ARG A 64 27.77 16.29 -14.08
C ARG A 64 27.44 15.75 -15.47
N ILE A 65 26.55 16.43 -16.18
CA ILE A 65 26.17 16.12 -17.55
C ILE A 65 26.45 17.34 -18.45
N ARG A 66 26.51 17.15 -19.77
CA ARG A 66 26.63 18.27 -20.71
C ARG A 66 25.40 19.19 -20.54
N GLY A 67 25.63 20.38 -19.98
CA GLY A 67 24.57 21.37 -19.75
C GLY A 67 24.01 21.43 -18.32
N GLY A 68 24.55 20.68 -17.35
CA GLY A 68 24.10 20.82 -15.96
C GLY A 68 24.48 19.68 -15.02
N ARG A 69 23.63 19.47 -14.01
CA ARG A 69 23.79 18.42 -13.00
C ARG A 69 22.54 17.54 -12.99
N GLU A 70 22.73 16.23 -13.05
CA GLU A 70 21.68 15.24 -12.88
C GLU A 70 21.65 14.77 -11.42
N ARG A 71 20.52 14.98 -10.75
CA ARG A 71 20.25 14.45 -9.40
C ARG A 71 19.57 13.09 -9.51
N ARG A 72 20.09 12.08 -8.83
CA ARG A 72 19.55 10.72 -8.81
C ARG A 72 19.18 10.34 -7.39
N TYR A 73 17.98 9.81 -7.23
CA TYR A 73 17.35 9.53 -5.95
C TYR A 73 17.17 8.04 -5.73
N ARG A 74 17.26 7.61 -4.48
CA ARG A 74 16.97 6.23 -4.05
C ARG A 74 15.78 6.25 -3.10
N ALA A 75 14.96 5.20 -3.14
CA ALA A 75 13.95 4.96 -2.11
C ALA A 75 14.62 4.61 -0.78
N VAL A 76 14.21 5.26 0.32
CA VAL A 76 14.67 4.91 1.66
C VAL A 76 14.14 3.52 2.00
N ARG A 77 15.03 2.59 2.39
CA ARG A 77 14.66 1.20 2.69
C ARG A 77 13.95 1.14 4.04
N GLY A 78 12.79 0.51 4.08
CA GLY A 78 11.98 0.34 5.29
C GLY A 78 10.61 -0.23 4.95
N ALA A 79 9.77 -0.44 5.96
CA ALA A 79 8.43 -1.01 5.84
C ALA A 79 7.30 0.06 5.89
N PRO A 80 7.37 1.18 5.15
CA PRO A 80 6.44 2.29 5.34
C PRO A 80 5.03 1.96 4.85
N LEU A 81 4.77 0.79 4.28
CA LEU A 81 3.41 0.39 3.87
C LEU A 81 2.70 -0.45 4.95
N SER A 82 3.40 -1.35 5.62
CA SER A 82 2.81 -2.23 6.65
C SER A 82 2.61 -1.53 7.99
N GLU A 83 3.34 -0.44 8.24
CA GLU A 83 3.21 0.39 9.45
C GLU A 83 2.03 1.39 9.36
N GLN A 84 1.49 1.63 8.17
CA GLN A 84 0.48 2.67 7.89
C GLN A 84 -0.96 2.15 8.06
N ARG A 85 -1.25 1.61 9.23
CA ARG A 85 -2.55 0.97 9.54
C ARG A 85 -3.72 1.95 9.47
N GLU A 86 -3.55 3.17 9.98
CA GLU A 86 -4.58 4.22 9.95
C GLU A 86 -4.95 4.67 8.52
N GLY A 87 -4.08 4.36 7.55
CA GLY A 87 -4.24 4.68 6.14
C GLY A 87 -4.63 3.54 5.24
N ALA A 88 -4.96 2.37 5.81
CA ALA A 88 -5.14 1.13 5.06
C ALA A 88 -6.09 1.27 3.86
N LEU A 89 -7.23 1.95 4.01
CA LEU A 89 -8.20 2.12 2.90
C LEU A 89 -7.64 2.98 1.75
N MET A 90 -6.87 4.02 2.06
CA MET A 90 -6.25 4.86 1.03
C MET A 90 -5.12 4.12 0.31
N LEU A 91 -4.32 3.36 1.06
CA LEU A 91 -3.31 2.48 0.50
C LEU A 91 -3.94 1.40 -0.37
N ALA A 92 -5.02 0.77 0.09
CA ALA A 92 -5.78 -0.21 -0.68
C ALA A 92 -6.25 0.40 -2.02
N GLY A 93 -6.86 1.58 -2.01
CA GLY A 93 -7.27 2.26 -3.25
C GLY A 93 -6.10 2.53 -4.21
N THR A 94 -4.95 2.95 -3.68
CA THR A 94 -3.74 3.18 -4.49
C THR A 94 -3.18 1.88 -5.04
N LEU A 95 -3.09 0.84 -4.21
CA LEU A 95 -2.62 -0.49 -4.60
C LEU A 95 -3.52 -1.10 -5.66
N SER A 96 -4.85 -1.02 -5.50
CA SER A 96 -5.84 -1.46 -6.49
C SER A 96 -5.67 -0.75 -7.83
N HIS A 97 -5.44 0.57 -7.83
CA HIS A 97 -5.13 1.29 -9.06
C HIS A 97 -3.84 0.77 -9.72
N THR A 98 -2.76 0.60 -8.95
CA THR A 98 -1.50 0.07 -9.50
C THR A 98 -1.60 -1.39 -9.95
N LEU A 99 -2.42 -2.20 -9.29
CA LEU A 99 -2.70 -3.58 -9.66
C LEU A 99 -3.41 -3.63 -11.00
N ARG A 100 -4.45 -2.81 -11.20
CA ARG A 100 -5.17 -2.72 -12.49
C ARG A 100 -4.23 -2.35 -13.64
N GLU A 101 -3.37 -1.36 -13.44
CA GLU A 101 -2.35 -0.93 -14.40
C GLU A 101 -1.36 -2.07 -14.75
N ARG A 102 -0.89 -2.81 -13.74
CA ARG A 102 0.02 -3.96 -13.95
C ARG A 102 -0.68 -5.12 -14.65
N ALA A 103 -1.93 -5.41 -14.27
CA ALA A 103 -2.72 -6.49 -14.84
C ALA A 103 -3.01 -6.28 -16.33
N ALA A 104 -3.22 -5.03 -16.76
CA ALA A 104 -3.36 -4.66 -18.17
C ALA A 104 -2.10 -4.94 -19.01
N LEU A 105 -0.94 -5.10 -18.37
CA LEU A 105 0.34 -5.41 -19.01
C LEU A 105 0.77 -6.87 -18.80
N ARG A 106 -0.12 -7.74 -18.32
CA ARG A 106 0.18 -9.16 -18.08
C ARG A 106 0.57 -9.84 -19.39
N ALA A 107 1.70 -10.55 -19.39
CA ALA A 107 2.10 -11.38 -20.52
C ALA A 107 1.10 -12.54 -20.68
N PRO A 108 0.55 -12.80 -21.89
CA PRO A 108 -0.47 -13.85 -22.09
C PRO A 108 -0.03 -15.24 -21.61
N GLU A 109 1.20 -15.61 -21.95
CA GLU A 109 1.81 -16.91 -21.58
C GLU A 109 2.62 -16.84 -20.28
N GLY A 110 2.56 -15.71 -19.57
CA GLY A 110 3.32 -15.52 -18.33
C GLY A 110 2.68 -16.29 -17.18
N GLU A 111 3.38 -17.32 -16.69
CA GLU A 111 3.01 -17.99 -15.44
C GLU A 111 3.03 -17.00 -14.27
N GLY A 112 2.03 -17.12 -13.41
CA GLY A 112 1.87 -16.26 -12.24
C GLY A 112 0.86 -16.83 -11.27
N VAL A 113 0.84 -16.28 -10.06
CA VAL A 113 -0.08 -16.69 -8.99
C VAL A 113 -1.17 -15.65 -8.84
N THR A 114 -2.43 -16.09 -8.82
CA THR A 114 -3.59 -15.24 -8.48
C THR A 114 -4.31 -15.92 -7.33
N THR A 115 -4.54 -15.20 -6.25
CA THR A 115 -5.28 -15.70 -5.09
C THR A 115 -6.26 -14.62 -4.64
N ASP A 116 -7.50 -15.03 -4.41
CA ASP A 116 -8.53 -14.26 -3.74
C ASP A 116 -9.11 -15.15 -2.65
N ALA A 117 -9.02 -14.71 -1.40
CA ALA A 117 -9.32 -15.57 -0.26
C ALA A 117 -9.73 -14.75 0.98
N GLU A 118 -10.86 -15.16 1.56
CA GLU A 118 -11.32 -14.79 2.90
C GLU A 118 -11.36 -16.08 3.72
N LEU A 119 -10.56 -16.14 4.79
CA LEU A 119 -10.26 -17.39 5.50
C LEU A 119 -10.27 -17.18 7.01
N TRP A 120 -10.75 -18.20 7.73
CA TRP A 120 -10.60 -18.34 9.17
C TRP A 120 -9.46 -19.30 9.45
N VAL A 121 -8.42 -18.85 10.14
CA VAL A 121 -7.22 -19.65 10.44
C VAL A 121 -6.78 -19.43 11.88
N ASP A 122 -6.04 -20.39 12.43
CA ASP A 122 -5.39 -20.24 13.72
C ASP A 122 -4.45 -19.01 13.73
N PRO A 123 -4.42 -18.19 14.80
CA PRO A 123 -3.58 -17.00 14.86
C PRO A 123 -2.09 -17.26 14.67
N GLN A 124 -1.57 -18.42 15.10
CA GLN A 124 -0.19 -18.83 14.86
C GLN A 124 0.05 -19.09 13.37
N VAL A 125 -0.89 -19.76 12.69
CA VAL A 125 -0.82 -19.96 11.24
C VAL A 125 -0.79 -18.60 10.50
N TRP A 126 -1.60 -17.63 10.92
CA TRP A 126 -1.55 -16.27 10.37
C TRP A 126 -0.21 -15.59 10.60
N ALA A 127 0.35 -15.68 11.82
CA ALA A 127 1.63 -15.09 12.15
C ALA A 127 2.76 -15.65 11.26
N ASP A 128 2.81 -16.97 11.11
CA ASP A 128 3.81 -17.68 10.30
C ASP A 128 3.69 -17.32 8.80
N VAL A 129 2.46 -17.31 8.26
CA VAL A 129 2.22 -16.95 6.85
C VAL A 129 2.60 -15.50 6.58
N ARG A 130 2.29 -14.58 7.49
CA ARG A 130 2.65 -13.17 7.36
C ARG A 130 4.16 -12.98 7.32
N GLU A 131 4.91 -13.69 8.15
CA GLU A 131 6.38 -13.64 8.14
C GLU A 131 6.94 -14.14 6.80
N ARG A 132 6.48 -15.31 6.33
CA ARG A 132 6.89 -15.86 5.03
C ARG A 132 6.53 -14.96 3.85
N LEU A 133 5.37 -14.31 3.86
CA LEU A 133 4.99 -13.32 2.83
C LEU A 133 5.95 -12.13 2.80
N ALA A 134 6.36 -11.63 3.98
CA ALA A 134 7.32 -10.54 4.08
C ALA A 134 8.71 -10.97 3.56
N GLU A 135 9.14 -12.20 3.88
CA GLU A 135 10.39 -12.77 3.39
C GLU A 135 10.41 -12.92 1.87
N LEU A 136 9.38 -13.52 1.27
CA LEU A 136 9.24 -13.67 -0.19
C LEU A 136 9.24 -12.31 -0.90
N THR A 137 8.51 -11.34 -0.36
CA THR A 137 8.48 -9.98 -0.92
C THR A 137 9.86 -9.35 -0.86
N MET A 138 10.57 -9.50 0.26
CA MET A 138 11.94 -9.00 0.43
C MET A 138 12.94 -9.70 -0.49
N GLU A 139 12.80 -11.00 -0.71
CA GLU A 139 13.61 -11.77 -1.66
C GLU A 139 13.51 -11.18 -3.07
N LEU A 140 12.29 -10.98 -3.59
CA LEU A 140 12.05 -10.34 -4.89
C LEU A 140 12.66 -8.94 -4.94
N HIS A 141 12.50 -8.16 -3.88
CA HIS A 141 13.06 -6.83 -3.75
C HIS A 141 14.59 -6.81 -3.77
N ARG A 142 15.26 -7.80 -3.16
CA ARG A 142 16.73 -7.95 -3.19
C ARG A 142 17.24 -8.44 -4.54
N ALA A 143 16.49 -9.31 -5.21
CA ALA A 143 16.82 -9.84 -6.53
C ALA A 143 16.59 -8.81 -7.66
N ALA A 144 15.81 -7.77 -7.40
CA ALA A 144 15.44 -6.77 -8.38
C ALA A 144 16.67 -6.07 -9.00
N ARG A 145 16.60 -5.87 -10.32
CA ARG A 145 17.60 -5.15 -11.12
C ARG A 145 17.00 -3.84 -11.65
N PRO A 146 17.82 -2.86 -12.06
CA PRO A 146 17.31 -1.64 -12.68
C PRO A 146 16.37 -1.93 -13.87
N PRO A 147 15.37 -1.08 -14.14
CA PRO A 147 14.48 -1.23 -15.27
C PRO A 147 15.22 -1.44 -16.60
N ARG A 148 14.69 -2.31 -17.46
CA ARG A 148 15.25 -2.65 -18.79
C ARG A 148 16.63 -3.34 -18.77
N THR A 149 17.06 -3.88 -17.63
CA THR A 149 18.26 -4.74 -17.57
C THR A 149 18.07 -5.99 -18.47
N PRO A 150 18.98 -6.29 -19.42
CA PRO A 150 18.88 -7.48 -20.26
C PRO A 150 18.80 -8.78 -19.44
N GLY A 151 18.01 -9.74 -19.92
CA GLY A 151 17.84 -11.04 -19.27
C GLY A 151 16.98 -11.02 -18.00
N THR A 152 16.24 -9.94 -17.73
CA THR A 152 15.32 -9.84 -16.58
C THR A 152 13.86 -9.95 -17.00
N ALA A 153 13.06 -10.61 -16.17
CA ALA A 153 11.61 -10.61 -16.32
C ALA A 153 11.00 -9.38 -15.64
N ARG A 154 10.07 -8.70 -16.32
CA ARG A 154 9.29 -7.61 -15.73
C ARG A 154 8.06 -8.19 -15.05
N VAL A 155 8.10 -8.27 -13.72
CA VAL A 155 7.00 -8.80 -12.90
C VAL A 155 6.22 -7.69 -12.21
N GLY A 156 4.92 -7.89 -12.04
CA GLY A 156 4.06 -7.06 -11.20
C GLY A 156 3.70 -7.82 -9.92
N LEU A 157 4.00 -7.25 -8.76
CA LEU A 157 3.59 -7.77 -7.46
C LEU A 157 2.82 -6.71 -6.68
N THR A 158 1.67 -7.08 -6.13
CA THR A 158 0.89 -6.29 -5.20
C THR A 158 0.37 -7.24 -4.13
N VAL A 159 0.75 -7.06 -2.87
CA VAL A 159 0.29 -7.87 -1.74
C VAL A 159 -0.22 -6.94 -0.65
N MET A 160 -1.46 -7.17 -0.20
CA MET A 160 -2.02 -6.56 0.99
C MET A 160 -2.82 -7.66 1.70
N ALA A 161 -2.33 -8.12 2.84
CA ALA A 161 -2.95 -9.17 3.63
C ALA A 161 -3.07 -8.68 5.08
N PHE A 162 -4.25 -8.83 5.68
CA PHE A 162 -4.57 -8.30 6.99
C PHE A 162 -5.67 -9.13 7.66
N PRO A 163 -5.71 -9.20 9.00
CA PRO A 163 -6.86 -9.77 9.70
C PRO A 163 -8.09 -8.89 9.47
N MET A 164 -9.22 -9.52 9.18
CA MET A 164 -10.52 -8.85 9.11
C MET A 164 -11.09 -8.73 10.52
N ARG A 165 -11.92 -7.71 10.74
CA ARG A 165 -12.69 -7.61 11.97
C ARG A 165 -13.75 -8.70 11.92
N GLU A 166 -14.00 -9.37 13.03
CA GLU A 166 -15.23 -10.14 13.17
C GLU A 166 -16.40 -9.14 13.11
N ASP A 167 -17.42 -9.47 12.32
CA ASP A 167 -18.69 -8.76 12.41
C ASP A 167 -19.19 -8.91 13.84
N GLY A 168 -19.55 -7.79 14.47
CA GLY A 168 -19.97 -7.80 15.86
C GLY A 168 -21.23 -8.65 16.05
N ALA A 169 -21.11 -9.70 16.86
CA ALA A 169 -22.15 -10.02 17.82
C ALA A 169 -22.47 -8.73 18.61
N GLY A 170 -23.54 -8.05 18.22
CA GLY A 170 -23.87 -6.71 18.68
C GLY A 170 -25.31 -6.36 18.35
N GLY A 171 -26.22 -7.20 18.84
CA GLY A 171 -27.66 -7.03 18.71
C GLY A 171 -28.50 -8.20 19.24
N GLU A 172 -28.01 -8.97 20.22
CA GLU A 172 -28.86 -9.78 21.08
C GLU A 172 -28.80 -9.15 22.48
N ASP A 173 -29.67 -8.15 22.68
CA ASP A 173 -30.15 -7.79 24.01
C ASP A 173 -31.47 -8.54 24.23
N ASP A 174 -31.36 -9.85 24.41
CA ASP A 174 -32.38 -10.65 25.06
C ASP A 174 -32.03 -10.69 26.56
N GLY A 175 -32.51 -9.67 27.26
CA GLY A 175 -32.54 -9.55 28.71
C GLY A 175 -33.99 -9.47 29.20
N ASP A 176 -34.65 -10.62 29.12
CA ASP A 176 -35.86 -11.06 29.80
C ASP A 176 -36.27 -10.32 31.09
N GLY A 177 -37.54 -9.91 31.14
CA GLY A 177 -38.46 -10.23 32.24
C GLY A 177 -38.15 -9.75 33.66
N ASN A 178 -38.83 -8.68 34.08
CA ASN A 178 -39.43 -8.66 35.41
C ASN A 178 -40.87 -8.13 35.32
N GLN A 179 -41.83 -9.07 35.41
CA GLN A 179 -43.21 -8.80 35.84
C GLN A 179 -43.24 -8.45 37.33
N ASP A 180 -44.42 -8.03 37.80
CA ASP A 180 -44.82 -7.65 39.15
C ASP A 180 -44.74 -6.13 39.39
N GLY A 181 -45.81 -5.37 39.61
CA GLY A 181 -47.19 -5.69 39.96
C GLY A 181 -47.65 -4.68 41.03
N ASP A 182 -48.47 -3.70 40.65
CA ASP A 182 -49.38 -2.94 41.53
C ASP A 182 -50.21 -2.03 40.59
N GLY A 183 -51.53 -2.12 40.47
CA GLY A 183 -52.50 -2.17 41.55
C GLY A 183 -53.01 -0.75 41.81
N ASN A 184 -53.86 -0.20 40.94
CA ASN A 184 -54.77 0.88 41.35
C ASN A 184 -56.04 0.92 40.50
N GLU A 185 -57.07 0.24 41.01
CA GLU A 185 -58.47 0.57 40.77
C GLU A 185 -58.81 1.95 41.37
N GLY A 186 -59.77 2.64 40.75
CA GLY A 186 -60.50 3.75 41.35
C GLY A 186 -60.15 5.12 40.78
N ASP A 187 -61.01 5.68 39.94
CA ASP A 187 -62.11 6.51 40.44
C ASP A 187 -63.03 6.94 39.29
N GLU A 188 -64.33 6.71 39.49
CA GLU A 188 -65.41 7.19 38.65
C GLU A 188 -65.71 8.65 39.00
N GLY A 189 -65.78 9.54 38.01
CA GLY A 189 -66.38 10.85 38.26
C GLY A 189 -66.16 11.89 37.18
N ARG A 190 -67.02 11.88 36.15
CA ARG A 190 -68.01 12.94 35.84
C ARG A 190 -68.31 13.05 34.35
#